data_AF-A0A2N9Y1T3-F1
#
_entry.id   AF-A0A2N9Y1T3-F1
#
_cell.length_a   1.000
_cell.length_b   1.000
_cell.length_c   1.000
_cell.angle_alpha   90.00
_cell.angle_beta   90.00
_cell.angle_gamma   90.00
#
_symmetry.space_group_name_H-M   'P 1'
#
loop_
_entity.id
_entity.type
_entity.pdbx_description
1 polymer ?
#
loop_
_entity_poly.entity_id
_entity_poly.type
_entity_poly.pdbx_seq_one_letter_code
_entity_poly.pdbx_strand_id
1 'polypeptide(L)'
;MSNQSNNRVDTSGNLAPVTSVGEWVVTLLILCIPIVNLIMLIIWACNNGNGNPNRANFSKAYFIMMAIGIVFYILILVMFGGMIAAAGSSTY
;
A
#
# COMPACT_ATOMS: atom_id res chain seq x y z
N MET A 1 -25.82 1.08 -48.86
CA MET A 1 -25.73 0.69 -47.44
C MET A 1 -24.61 1.47 -46.77
N SER A 2 -24.94 2.43 -45.90
CA SER A 2 -23.96 3.17 -45.10
C SER A 2 -24.39 3.20 -43.64
N ASN A 3 -24.29 2.05 -42.96
CA ASN A 3 -24.44 2.06 -41.51
C ASN A 3 -23.51 1.04 -40.84
N GLN A 4 -22.23 1.40 -40.82
CA GLN A 4 -21.35 1.00 -39.73
C GLN A 4 -21.23 2.21 -38.82
N SER A 5 -22.28 2.46 -38.01
CA SER A 5 -22.16 3.28 -36.80
C SER A 5 -21.13 2.60 -35.90
N ASN A 6 -19.90 3.05 -36.09
CA ASN A 6 -18.66 2.71 -35.43
C ASN A 6 -18.88 2.55 -33.91
N ASN A 7 -19.13 1.33 -33.44
CA ASN A 7 -19.11 0.95 -32.02
C ASN A 7 -17.67 0.96 -31.49
N ARG A 8 -16.95 2.06 -31.68
CA ARG A 8 -15.73 2.31 -30.92
C ARG A 8 -16.23 2.64 -29.53
N VAL A 9 -16.22 1.63 -28.66
CA VAL A 9 -16.04 1.92 -27.25
C VAL A 9 -14.72 2.66 -27.21
N ASP A 10 -14.80 3.98 -27.12
CA ASP A 10 -13.65 4.86 -26.96
C ASP A 10 -13.03 4.50 -25.61
N THR A 11 -12.21 3.45 -25.63
CA THR A 11 -11.40 3.00 -24.48
C THR A 11 -10.23 3.96 -24.25
N SER A 12 -10.36 5.19 -24.77
CA SER A 12 -9.53 6.37 -24.55
C SER A 12 -9.79 7.00 -23.17
N GLY A 13 -10.73 6.46 -22.39
CA GLY A 13 -10.98 6.86 -21.01
C GLY A 13 -10.00 6.19 -20.05
N ASN A 14 -8.84 6.83 -19.84
CA ASN A 14 -8.03 6.68 -18.62
C ASN A 14 -7.64 5.24 -18.21
N LEU A 15 -7.13 4.43 -19.15
CA LEU A 15 -6.47 3.18 -18.78
C LEU A 15 -5.16 3.50 -18.07
N ALA A 16 -5.08 3.16 -16.79
CA ALA A 16 -3.86 3.23 -15.99
C ALA A 16 -2.70 2.53 -16.71
N PRO A 17 -1.53 3.18 -16.93
CA PRO A 17 -0.39 2.54 -17.54
C PRO A 17 -0.01 1.26 -16.78
N VAL A 18 0.03 0.13 -17.46
CA VAL A 18 0.38 -1.16 -16.87
C VAL A 18 1.84 -1.11 -16.39
N THR A 19 2.06 -1.40 -15.10
CA THR A 19 3.41 -1.51 -14.54
C THR A 19 4.02 -2.84 -14.95
N SER A 20 5.18 -2.82 -15.62
CA SER A 20 5.89 -4.04 -16.00
C SER A 20 6.46 -4.77 -14.78
N VAL A 21 6.80 -6.05 -14.92
CA VAL A 21 7.39 -6.85 -13.84
C VAL A 21 8.71 -6.24 -13.35
N GLY A 22 9.55 -5.71 -14.25
CA GLY A 22 10.82 -5.08 -13.86
C GLY A 22 10.63 -3.86 -12.96
N GLU A 23 9.60 -3.06 -13.22
CA GLU A 23 9.25 -1.91 -12.38
C GLU A 23 8.73 -2.30 -11.00
N TRP A 24 8.02 -3.44 -10.90
CA TRP A 24 7.65 -4.02 -9.62
C TRP A 24 8.86 -4.56 -8.86
N VAL A 25 9.82 -5.19 -9.54
CA VAL A 25 11.06 -5.66 -8.92
C VAL A 25 11.84 -4.49 -8.31
N VAL A 26 11.96 -3.36 -9.01
CA VAL A 26 12.60 -2.15 -8.45
C VAL A 26 11.82 -1.62 -7.25
N THR A 27 10.48 -1.62 -7.33
CA THR A 27 9.62 -1.19 -6.22
C THR A 27 9.82 -2.07 -4.98
N LEU A 28 9.90 -3.38 -5.14
CA LEU A 28 10.15 -4.33 -4.06
C LEU A 28 11.58 -4.20 -3.49
N LEU A 29 12.57 -3.93 -4.34
CA LEU A 29 13.95 -3.67 -3.90
C LEU A 29 14.06 -2.42 -3.04
N ILE A 30 13.34 -1.34 -3.41
CA ILE A 30 13.24 -0.13 -2.60
C ILE A 30 12.56 -0.42 -1.25
N LEU A 31 11.52 -1.28 -1.25
CA LEU A 31 10.82 -1.71 -0.04
C LEU A 31 11.75 -2.40 0.97
N CYS A 32 12.79 -3.09 0.52
CA CYS A 32 13.79 -3.71 1.39
C CYS A 32 14.63 -2.69 2.17
N ILE A 33 14.72 -1.44 1.71
CA ILE A 33 15.45 -0.37 2.41
C ILE A 33 14.46 0.38 3.31
N PRO A 34 14.51 0.21 4.64
CA PRO A 34 13.43 0.62 5.55
C PRO A 34 13.12 2.12 5.51
N ILE A 35 14.14 2.98 5.43
CA ILE A 35 13.94 4.44 5.41
C ILE A 35 13.41 4.90 4.04
N VAL A 36 13.96 4.37 2.95
CA VAL A 36 13.55 4.76 1.58
C VAL A 36 12.14 4.26 1.29
N ASN A 37 11.77 3.08 1.78
CA ASN A 37 10.42 2.52 1.68
C ASN A 37 9.37 3.52 2.18
N LEU A 38 9.51 4.02 3.41
CA LEU A 38 8.57 4.99 3.99
C LEU A 38 8.49 6.29 3.17
N ILE A 39 9.62 6.88 2.80
CA ILE A 39 9.65 8.12 2.02
C ILE A 39 8.99 7.92 0.65
N MET A 40 9.29 6.82 -0.04
CA MET A 40 8.79 6.57 -1.38
C MET A 40 7.29 6.27 -1.39
N LEU A 41 6.79 5.55 -0.38
CA LEU A 41 5.36 5.35 -0.15
C LEU A 41 4.62 6.66 0.09
N ILE A 42 5.18 7.58 0.87
CA ILE A 42 4.59 8.92 1.09
C ILE A 42 4.56 9.71 -0.22
N ILE A 43 5.67 9.74 -0.96
CA ILE A 43 5.74 10.44 -2.26
C ILE A 43 4.69 9.90 -3.24
N TRP A 44 4.54 8.59 -3.32
CA TRP A 44 3.53 7.96 -4.20
C TRP A 44 2.10 8.13 -3.70
N ALA A 45 1.87 8.14 -2.39
CA ALA A 45 0.54 8.38 -1.81
C ALA A 45 0.08 9.83 -2.01
N CYS A 46 1.02 10.79 -1.96
CA CYS A 46 0.78 12.22 -2.15
C CYS A 46 0.86 12.68 -3.61
N ASN A 47 1.23 11.81 -4.56
CA ASN A 47 1.34 12.21 -5.96
C ASN A 47 -0.05 12.40 -6.60
N ASN A 48 -0.41 13.65 -6.88
CA ASN A 48 -1.70 14.07 -7.44
C ASN A 48 -1.74 14.01 -8.99
N GLY A 49 -1.37 12.87 -9.57
CA GLY A 49 -1.64 12.59 -10.99
C GLY A 49 -0.46 12.66 -11.96
N ASN A 50 0.79 12.75 -11.47
CA ASN A 50 1.99 12.80 -12.30
C ASN A 50 2.78 11.47 -12.33
N GLY A 51 2.17 10.37 -11.90
CA GLY A 51 2.80 9.05 -11.79
C GLY A 51 1.85 7.88 -12.06
N ASN A 52 2.39 6.65 -12.07
CA ASN A 52 1.60 5.45 -12.35
C ASN A 52 0.54 5.22 -11.25
N PRO A 53 -0.76 5.26 -11.56
CA PRO A 53 -1.83 5.12 -10.57
C PRO A 53 -1.80 3.78 -9.82
N ASN A 54 -1.22 2.73 -10.41
CA ASN A 54 -1.04 1.44 -9.74
C ASN A 54 -0.13 1.55 -8.50
N ARG A 55 0.93 2.38 -8.55
CA ARG A 55 1.84 2.58 -7.41
C ARG A 55 1.25 3.47 -6.34
N ALA A 56 0.46 4.47 -6.74
CA ALA A 56 -0.28 5.30 -5.81
C ALA A 56 -1.31 4.45 -5.02
N ASN A 57 -2.04 3.57 -5.70
CA ASN A 57 -3.00 2.68 -5.04
C ASN A 57 -2.31 1.65 -4.12
N PHE A 58 -1.19 1.07 -4.57
CA PHE A 58 -0.36 0.18 -3.74
C PHE A 58 0.09 0.88 -2.45
N SER A 59 0.57 2.12 -2.55
CA SER A 59 1.08 2.87 -1.40
C SER A 59 -0.03 3.17 -0.38
N LYS A 60 -1.21 3.56 -0.85
CA LYS A 60 -2.39 3.78 -0.01
C LYS A 60 -2.82 2.48 0.69
N ALA A 61 -2.87 1.37 -0.04
CA ALA A 61 -3.17 0.05 0.54
C ALA A 61 -2.13 -0.37 1.59
N TYR A 62 -0.85 -0.11 1.34
CA TYR A 62 0.23 -0.43 2.28
C TYR A 62 0.08 0.31 3.61
N PHE A 63 -0.27 1.61 3.58
CA PHE A 63 -0.54 2.36 4.82
C PHE A 63 -1.74 1.82 5.59
N ILE A 64 -2.80 1.43 4.88
CA ILE A 64 -3.98 0.83 5.50
C ILE A 64 -3.60 -0.50 6.16
N MET A 65 -2.84 -1.35 5.48
CA MET A 65 -2.36 -2.62 6.03
C MET A 65 -1.44 -2.40 7.23
N MET A 66 -0.57 -1.39 7.19
CA MET A 66 0.29 -1.03 8.31
C MET A 66 -0.52 -0.54 9.51
N ALA A 67 -1.52 0.31 9.29
CA ALA A 67 -2.41 0.79 10.35
C ALA A 67 -3.19 -0.36 10.99
N ILE A 68 -3.73 -1.27 10.19
CA ILE A 68 -4.40 -2.49 10.67
C ILE A 68 -3.41 -3.33 11.51
N GLY A 69 -2.20 -3.55 11.02
CA GLY A 69 -1.15 -4.29 11.74
C GLY A 69 -0.80 -3.67 13.08
N ILE A 70 -0.68 -2.34 13.16
CA ILE A 70 -0.42 -1.61 14.41
C ILE A 70 -1.58 -1.82 15.40
N VAL A 71 -2.83 -1.71 14.94
CA VAL A 71 -4.00 -1.94 15.80
C VAL A 71 -3.99 -3.36 16.36
N PHE A 72 -3.78 -4.37 15.52
CA PHE A 72 -3.66 -5.76 15.98
C PHE A 72 -2.50 -5.96 16.94
N TYR A 73 -1.33 -5.38 16.67
CA TYR A 73 -0.17 -5.45 17.56
C TYR A 73 -0.48 -4.86 18.95
N ILE A 74 -1.12 -3.69 19.01
CA ILE A 74 -1.54 -3.07 20.26
C ILE A 74 -2.54 -3.95 21.01
N LEU A 75 -3.53 -4.53 20.32
CA LEU A 75 -4.52 -5.42 20.94
C LEU A 75 -3.85 -6.63 21.61
N ILE A 76 -2.92 -7.27 20.91
CA ILE A 76 -2.14 -8.40 21.44
C ILE A 76 -1.29 -7.93 22.63
N LEU A 77 -0.61 -6.79 22.51
CA LEU A 77 0.24 -6.26 23.58
C LEU A 77 -0.57 -5.91 24.83
N VAL A 78 -1.77 -5.35 24.71
CA VAL A 78 -2.65 -5.09 25.86
C VAL A 78 -3.17 -6.39 26.47
N MET A 79 -3.60 -7.34 25.64
CA MET A 79 -4.15 -8.63 26.09
C MET A 79 -3.10 -9.46 26.85
N PHE A 80 -1.86 -9.54 26.33
CA PHE A 80 -0.80 -10.37 26.90
C PHE A 80 0.19 -9.61 27.77
N GLY A 81 0.45 -8.34 27.48
CA GLY A 81 1.34 -7.48 28.25
C GLY A 81 0.81 -7.18 29.65
N GLY A 82 -0.52 -7.08 29.82
CA GLY A 82 -1.15 -7.01 31.14
C GLY A 82 -0.87 -8.26 31.99
N MET A 83 -0.85 -9.44 31.39
CA MET A 83 -0.53 -10.69 32.09
C MET A 83 0.95 -10.81 32.46
N ILE A 84 1.87 -10.35 31.60
CA ILE A 84 3.31 -10.31 31.89
C ILE A 84 3.61 -9.31 33.02
N ALA A 85 2.98 -8.13 33.02
CA ALA A 85 3.12 -7.15 34.08
C ALA A 85 2.57 -7.66 35.43
N ALA A 86 1.40 -8.31 35.41
CA ALA A 86 0.79 -8.91 36.61
C ALA A 86 1.60 -10.10 37.17
N ALA A 87 2.17 -10.94 36.29
CA ALA A 87 3.06 -12.03 36.70
C ALA A 87 4.36 -11.47 37.32
N GLY A 88 4.95 -10.43 36.73
CA GLY A 88 6.15 -9.77 37.24
C GLY A 88 5.94 -9.06 38.59
N SER A 89 4.74 -8.54 38.88
CA SER A 89 4.40 -7.95 40.18
C SER A 89 4.18 -8.95 41.30
N SER A 90 3.99 -10.24 40.99
CA SER A 90 3.74 -11.29 42.00
C SER A 90 5.01 -11.91 42.59
N THR A 91 6.19 -11.49 42.13
CA THR A 91 7.50 -12.06 42.51
C THR A 91 8.25 -11.23 43.56
N TYR A 92 7.70 -10.10 44.02
CA TYR A 92 8.27 -9.27 45.09
C TYR A 92 7.26 -9.04 46.21
#